data_AF-A0A354Q4Q9-F1
#
_entry.id   AF-A0A354Q4Q9-F1
#
_cell.length_a   1.000
_cell.length_b   1.000
_cell.length_c   1.000
_cell.angle_alpha   90.00
_cell.angle_beta   90.00
_cell.angle_gamma   90.00
#
_symmetry.space_group_name_H-M   'P 1'
#
loop_
_entity.id
_entity.type
_entity.pdbx_description
1 polymer ?
#
loop_
_entity_poly.entity_id
_entity_poly.type
_entity_poly.pdbx_seq_one_letter_code
_entity_poly.pdbx_strand_id
1 'polypeptide(L)'
;MSSALKYGMKRVVPFSYEEAVEKIKSSLKEQGFGVLTEIDVKATLKNKIDQDFTKYVILGACNPGLAFQVLSEEIDIGLLLPCNVVVYED
;
A
#
# COMPACT_ATOMS: atom_id res chain seq x y z
N MET A 1 20.32 8.83 1.53
CA MET A 1 20.83 7.53 1.03
C MET A 1 19.81 6.48 1.39
N SER A 2 19.19 5.83 0.40
CA SER A 2 18.12 4.86 0.63
C SER A 2 18.70 3.60 1.28
N SER A 3 18.26 3.28 2.50
CA SER A 3 18.46 1.95 3.07
C SER A 3 17.79 0.93 2.14
N ALA A 4 18.55 -0.04 1.63
CA ALA A 4 18.08 -1.00 0.65
C ALA A 4 16.96 -1.87 1.25
N LEU A 5 15.74 -1.72 0.73
CA LEU A 5 14.63 -2.60 1.10
C LEU A 5 14.86 -3.94 0.41
N LYS A 6 14.92 -5.03 1.19
CA LYS A 6 15.32 -6.36 0.67
C LYS A 6 14.33 -7.00 -0.31
N TYR A 7 13.06 -6.62 -0.25
CA TYR A 7 11.97 -7.26 -0.98
C TYR A 7 11.01 -6.26 -1.62
N GLY A 8 11.46 -5.03 -1.88
CA GLY A 8 10.58 -4.01 -2.43
C GLY A 8 11.28 -2.70 -2.76
N MET A 9 10.46 -1.69 -3.02
CA MET A 9 10.91 -0.33 -3.33
C MET A 9 10.56 0.60 -2.17
N LYS A 10 11.51 1.46 -1.79
CA LYS A 10 11.31 2.51 -0.77
C LYS A 10 11.69 3.86 -1.33
N ARG A 11 10.86 4.86 -1.02
CA ARG A 11 11.15 6.26 -1.30
C ARG A 11 10.71 7.11 -0.13
N VAL A 12 11.57 8.02 0.32
CA VAL A 12 11.22 9.10 1.24
C VAL A 12 10.72 10.28 0.42
N VAL A 13 9.62 10.90 0.84
CA VAL A 13 8.99 12.02 0.16
C VAL A 13 8.90 13.23 1.09
N PRO A 14 9.08 14.46 0.58
CA PRO A 14 9.03 15.68 1.39
C PRO A 14 7.59 16.19 1.56
N PHE A 15 6.67 15.31 1.96
CA PHE A 15 5.26 15.62 2.17
C PHE A 15 4.85 15.22 3.59
N SER A 16 3.80 15.84 4.13
CA SER A 16 3.14 15.28 5.31
C SER A 16 2.57 13.89 5.02
N TYR A 17 2.31 13.11 6.06
CA TYR A 17 1.70 11.79 5.93
C TYR A 17 0.39 11.84 5.14
N GLU A 18 -0.50 12.77 5.48
CA GLU A 18 -1.81 12.93 4.85
C GLU A 18 -1.66 13.26 3.35
N GLU A 19 -0.80 14.22 3.01
CA GLU A 19 -0.52 14.58 1.61
C GLU A 19 0.12 13.43 0.83
N ALA A 20 1.00 12.65 1.46
CA ALA A 20 1.62 11.49 0.83
C ALA A 20 0.58 10.42 0.49
N VAL A 21 -0.35 10.13 1.41
CA VAL A 21 -1.45 9.17 1.18
C VAL A 21 -2.32 9.63 0.03
N GLU A 22 -2.75 10.89 0.00
CA GLU A 22 -3.59 11.43 -1.07
C GLU A 22 -2.89 11.41 -2.43
N LYS A 23 -1.62 11.87 -2.49
CA LYS A 23 -0.83 11.87 -3.72
C LYS A 23 -0.62 10.46 -4.25
N ILE A 24 -0.33 9.48 -3.38
CA ILE A 24 -0.18 8.07 -3.78
C ILE A 24 -1.48 7.54 -4.38
N LYS A 25 -2.63 7.80 -3.75
CA LYS A 25 -3.95 7.38 -4.28
C LYS A 25 -4.22 8.01 -5.66
N SER A 26 -3.92 9.30 -5.85
CA SER A 26 -4.07 9.97 -7.15
C SER A 26 -3.14 9.39 -8.21
N SER A 27 -1.85 9.23 -7.90
CA SER A 27 -0.86 8.71 -8.84
C SER A 27 -1.14 7.26 -9.22
N LEU A 28 -1.60 6.41 -8.29
CA LEU A 28 -2.05 5.05 -8.61
C LEU A 28 -3.20 5.09 -9.62
N LYS A 29 -4.21 5.94 -9.38
CA LYS A 29 -5.37 6.10 -10.26
C LYS A 29 -4.97 6.55 -11.66
N GLU A 30 -4.06 7.52 -11.77
CA GLU A 30 -3.51 8.01 -13.05
C GLU A 30 -2.79 6.92 -13.84
N GLN A 31 -2.22 5.92 -13.16
CA GLN A 31 -1.57 4.75 -13.77
C GLN A 31 -2.53 3.55 -13.94
N GLY A 32 -3.83 3.74 -13.73
CA GLY A 32 -4.85 2.69 -13.91
C GLY A 32 -4.97 1.71 -12.74
N PHE A 33 -4.39 2.01 -11.58
CA PHE A 33 -4.56 1.24 -10.35
C PHE A 33 -5.66 1.85 -9.47
N GLY A 34 -6.64 1.04 -9.08
CA GLY A 34 -7.62 1.37 -8.04
C GLY A 34 -7.15 0.90 -6.66
N VAL A 35 -7.52 1.62 -5.61
CA VAL A 35 -7.34 1.15 -4.21
C VAL A 35 -8.58 0.36 -3.81
N LEU A 36 -8.41 -0.96 -3.58
CA LEU A 36 -9.48 -1.88 -3.19
C LEU A 36 -9.65 -1.96 -1.68
N THR A 37 -8.56 -1.86 -0.95
CA THR A 37 -8.53 -1.99 0.51
C THR A 37 -7.62 -0.94 1.11
N GLU A 38 -7.99 -0.48 2.29
CA GLU A 38 -7.20 0.46 3.08
C GLU A 38 -7.22 -0.02 4.54
N ILE A 39 -6.04 -0.27 5.08
CA ILE A 39 -5.86 -0.76 6.44
C ILE A 39 -5.12 0.30 7.23
N ASP A 40 -5.84 1.01 8.10
CA ASP A 40 -5.24 1.89 9.09
C ASP A 40 -4.67 1.04 10.24
N VAL A 41 -3.35 0.80 10.19
CA VAL A 41 -2.67 -0.05 11.16
C VAL A 41 -2.63 0.62 12.53
N LYS A 42 -2.43 1.94 12.59
CA LYS A 42 -2.44 2.69 13.84
C LYS A 42 -3.78 2.54 14.56
N ALA A 43 -4.88 2.82 13.86
CA ALA A 43 -6.22 2.71 14.43
C ALA A 43 -6.53 1.25 14.81
N THR A 44 -6.13 0.28 13.97
CA THR A 44 -6.36 -1.14 14.25
C THR A 44 -5.64 -1.61 15.51
N LEU A 45 -4.35 -1.29 15.66
CA LEU A 45 -3.58 -1.68 16.84
C LEU A 45 -4.12 -1.02 18.11
N LYS A 46 -4.50 0.27 18.03
CA LYS A 46 -5.13 0.96 19.16
C LYS A 46 -6.45 0.30 19.57
N ASN A 47 -7.30 -0.01 18.61
CA ASN A 47 -8.64 -0.56 18.89
C ASN A 47 -8.62 -2.03 19.33
N LYS A 48 -7.66 -2.82 18.86
CA LYS A 48 -7.65 -4.28 19.09
C LYS A 48 -6.79 -4.71 20.27
N ILE A 49 -5.69 -4.01 20.53
CA ILE A 49 -4.73 -4.38 21.56
C ILE A 49 -4.25 -3.21 22.42
N ASP A 50 -4.90 -2.03 22.30
CA ASP A 50 -4.58 -0.79 23.02
C ASP A 50 -3.10 -0.38 22.94
N GLN A 51 -2.49 -0.57 21.77
CA GLN A 51 -1.11 -0.15 21.53
C GLN A 51 -1.08 1.11 20.67
N ASP A 52 -0.30 2.09 21.12
CA ASP A 52 0.01 3.28 20.33
C ASP A 52 1.05 2.93 19.24
N PHE A 53 0.89 3.50 18.06
CA PHE A 53 1.74 3.23 16.91
C PHE A 53 1.91 4.47 16.03
N THR A 54 2.97 4.49 15.22
CA THR A 54 3.19 5.56 14.24
C THR A 54 2.06 5.58 13.20
N LYS A 55 1.89 6.71 12.50
CA LYS A 55 0.97 6.78 11.36
C LYS A 55 1.42 5.76 10.32
N TYR A 56 0.54 4.81 9.99
CA TYR A 56 0.87 3.69 9.14
C TYR A 56 -0.40 3.17 8.46
N VAL A 57 -0.40 3.18 7.13
CA VAL A 57 -1.49 2.64 6.31
C VAL A 57 -0.95 1.66 5.27
N ILE A 58 -1.69 0.60 5.04
CA ILE A 58 -1.49 -0.33 3.93
C ILE A 58 -2.62 -0.15 2.93
N LEU A 59 -2.27 0.23 1.70
CA LEU A 59 -3.19 0.37 0.58
C LEU A 59 -3.06 -0.87 -0.32
N GLY A 60 -4.17 -1.56 -0.56
CA GLY A 60 -4.23 -2.63 -1.55
C GLY A 60 -4.57 -2.07 -2.91
N ALA A 61 -3.56 -1.87 -3.77
CA ALA A 61 -3.73 -1.32 -5.11
C ALA A 61 -3.83 -2.43 -6.17
N CYS A 62 -4.74 -2.28 -7.13
CA CYS A 62 -4.95 -3.28 -8.18
C CYS A 62 -5.26 -2.62 -9.52
N ASN A 63 -4.60 -3.09 -10.58
CA ASN A 63 -4.99 -2.84 -11.95
C ASN A 63 -5.72 -4.10 -12.46
N PRO A 64 -7.03 -4.04 -12.79
CA PRO A 64 -7.81 -5.21 -13.16
C PRO A 64 -7.29 -5.93 -14.42
N GLY A 65 -6.76 -5.19 -15.39
CA GLY A 65 -6.22 -5.77 -16.62
C GLY A 65 -5.00 -6.64 -16.33
N LEU A 66 -4.06 -6.10 -15.54
CA LEU A 66 -2.88 -6.86 -15.10
C LEU A 66 -3.27 -8.02 -14.21
N ALA A 67 -4.15 -7.81 -13.23
CA ALA A 67 -4.60 -8.86 -12.31
C ALA A 67 -5.25 -10.03 -13.05
N PHE A 68 -6.10 -9.74 -14.05
CA PHE A 68 -6.71 -10.78 -14.87
C PHE A 68 -5.67 -11.59 -15.65
N GLN A 69 -4.63 -10.94 -16.20
CA GLN A 69 -3.56 -11.64 -16.92
C GLN A 69 -2.84 -12.63 -16.00
N VAL A 70 -2.36 -12.20 -14.83
CA VAL A 70 -1.62 -13.09 -13.92
C VAL A 70 -2.51 -14.19 -13.34
N LEU A 71 -3.75 -13.89 -12.95
CA LEU A 71 -4.70 -14.89 -12.45
C LEU A 71 -5.08 -15.94 -13.50
N SER A 72 -5.03 -15.57 -14.79
CA SER A 72 -5.28 -16.50 -15.90
C SER A 72 -4.11 -17.47 -16.12
N GLU A 73 -2.90 -17.08 -15.73
CA GLU A 73 -1.69 -17.91 -15.84
C GLU A 73 -1.47 -18.80 -14.60
N GLU A 74 -1.71 -18.24 -13.40
CA GLU A 74 -1.61 -18.95 -12.13
C GLU A 74 -2.73 -18.48 -11.19
N ILE A 75 -3.74 -19.31 -10.96
CA ILE A 75 -4.90 -18.92 -10.14
C ILE A 75 -4.53 -18.67 -8.67
N ASP A 76 -3.53 -19.37 -8.15
CA ASP A 76 -3.11 -19.29 -6.75
C ASP A 76 -2.27 -18.04 -6.44
N ILE A 77 -1.84 -17.28 -7.46
CA ILE A 77 -1.13 -16.00 -7.31
C ILE A 77 -1.94 -14.96 -6.52
N GLY A 78 -3.26 -15.18 -6.38
CA GLY A 78 -4.14 -14.37 -5.56
C GLY A 78 -3.67 -14.20 -4.11
N LEU A 79 -2.86 -15.12 -3.58
CA LEU A 79 -2.22 -15.00 -2.26
C LEU A 79 -1.25 -13.80 -2.17
N LEU A 80 -0.78 -13.28 -3.30
CA LEU A 80 0.13 -12.15 -3.41
C LEU A 80 -0.57 -10.87 -3.92
N LEU A 81 -1.89 -10.92 -4.11
CA LEU A 81 -2.72 -9.78 -4.53
C LEU A 81 -3.56 -9.24 -3.36
N PRO A 82 -3.93 -7.95 -3.38
CA PRO A 82 -3.52 -6.89 -4.31
C PRO A 82 -2.08 -6.40 -4.06
N CYS A 83 -1.57 -5.53 -4.94
CA CYS A 83 -0.26 -4.92 -4.76
C CYS A 83 -0.28 -3.98 -3.54
N ASN A 84 0.40 -4.35 -2.46
CA ASN A 84 0.49 -3.54 -1.26
C ASN A 84 1.38 -2.31 -1.47
N VAL A 85 0.84 -1.14 -1.13
CA VAL A 85 1.58 0.12 -1.01
C VAL A 85 1.49 0.61 0.43
N VAL A 86 2.64 0.79 1.06
CA VAL A 86 2.72 1.18 2.47
C VAL A 86 3.11 2.65 2.56
N VAL A 87 2.40 3.40 3.40
CA VAL A 87 2.74 4.79 3.74
C VAL A 87 2.86 4.89 5.24
N TYR A 88 3.95 5.48 5.73
CA TYR A 88 4.18 5.65 7.15
C TYR A 88 5.06 6.87 7.43
N GLU A 89 4.98 7.37 8.68
CA GLU A 89 5.81 8.44 9.21
C GLU A 89 7.00 7.85 9.99
N ASP A 90 8.21 8.35 9.70
CA ASP A 90 9.51 7.94 10.29
C ASP A 90 10.01 9.02 11.25
#